data_AF-A0A7C1ANB9-F1
#
_entry.id   AF-A0A7C1ANB9-F1
#
_cell.length_a   1.000
_cell.length_b   1.000
_cell.length_c   1.000
_cell.angle_alpha   90.00
_cell.angle_beta   90.00
_cell.angle_gamma   90.00
#
_symmetry.space_group_name_H-M   'P 1'
#
loop_
_entity.id
_entity.type
_entity.pdbx_description
1 polymer ?
#
loop_
_entity_poly.entity_id
_entity_poly.type
_entity_poly.pdbx_seq_one_letter_code
_entity_poly.pdbx_strand_id
1 'polypeptide(L)'
;MRAKLVKTLSELDRYRYCGHSVLMGRVKYEWQDRDYVLNWFGNKEKEAVKTYREFVKGGMSEGKRPDLVGGGLIRSLGGWSEVVSMRRLGERRLTDERILGSGDFVKEILEEADERVREQFTPDERKDKIRDVINEICKRSEVSVRELRSGGRRHDVSLARAEIAFKLVRDHGITLAEVARNVGVSSSAIFNILQRRNDLLK
;
A
#
# COMPACT_ATOMS: atom_id res chain seq x y z
N MET A 1 22.29 -15.60 -6.97
CA MET A 1 22.01 -16.40 -5.76
C MET A 1 20.64 -16.05 -5.20
N ARG A 2 20.06 -16.93 -4.37
CA ARG A 2 18.62 -17.13 -4.09
C ARG A 2 17.76 -17.40 -5.34
N ALA A 3 17.73 -16.50 -6.30
CA ALA A 3 17.07 -16.70 -7.60
C ALA A 3 17.87 -17.58 -8.60
N LYS A 4 18.99 -18.19 -8.16
CA LYS A 4 19.91 -19.02 -8.98
C LYS A 4 20.51 -18.36 -10.24
N LEU A 5 20.39 -17.04 -10.41
CA LEU A 5 20.95 -16.27 -11.54
C LEU A 5 22.50 -16.12 -11.53
N VAL A 6 23.11 -16.22 -10.36
CA VAL A 6 24.58 -16.26 -10.16
C VAL A 6 24.89 -17.34 -9.13
N LYS A 7 26.02 -18.02 -9.28
CA LYS A 7 26.42 -19.21 -8.50
C LYS A 7 27.44 -18.89 -7.41
N THR A 8 28.26 -17.86 -7.59
CA THR A 8 29.36 -17.52 -6.67
C THR A 8 29.26 -16.09 -6.17
N LEU A 9 29.89 -15.80 -5.01
CA LEU A 9 29.98 -14.43 -4.48
C LEU A 9 30.75 -13.53 -5.44
N SER A 10 31.80 -14.05 -6.08
CA SER A 10 32.57 -13.32 -7.10
C SER A 10 31.74 -12.94 -8.32
N GLU A 11 30.79 -13.80 -8.74
CA GLU A 11 29.83 -13.44 -9.80
C GLU A 11 28.84 -12.37 -9.30
N LEU A 12 28.37 -12.47 -8.05
CA LEU A 12 27.48 -11.47 -7.45
C LEU A 12 28.15 -10.10 -7.35
N ASP A 13 29.44 -10.04 -6.97
CA ASP A 13 30.23 -8.81 -6.88
C ASP A 13 30.14 -7.98 -8.19
N ARG A 14 30.04 -8.66 -9.34
CA ARG A 14 30.03 -8.08 -10.69
C ARG A 14 28.64 -8.05 -11.35
N TYR A 15 27.62 -8.55 -10.66
CA TYR A 15 26.29 -8.69 -11.25
C TYR A 15 25.56 -7.35 -11.30
N ARG A 16 25.51 -6.75 -12.50
CA ARG A 16 24.99 -5.38 -12.70
C ARG A 16 23.56 -5.18 -12.17
N TYR A 17 22.71 -6.19 -12.21
CA TYR A 17 21.29 -6.05 -11.84
C TYR A 17 21.01 -6.17 -10.35
N CYS A 18 21.99 -5.89 -9.48
CA CYS A 18 21.78 -5.85 -8.04
C CYS A 18 22.62 -4.75 -7.37
N GLY A 19 22.09 -4.19 -6.29
CA GLY A 19 22.78 -3.14 -5.54
C GLY A 19 24.08 -3.59 -4.87
N HIS A 20 24.30 -4.89 -4.71
CA HIS A 20 25.56 -5.43 -4.21
C HIS A 20 26.75 -5.02 -5.10
N SER A 21 26.57 -4.98 -6.42
CA SER A 21 27.65 -4.59 -7.34
C SER A 21 28.06 -3.12 -7.19
N VAL A 22 27.12 -2.26 -6.80
CA VAL A 22 27.40 -0.86 -6.44
C VAL A 22 28.19 -0.78 -5.14
N LEU A 23 27.84 -1.56 -4.12
CA LEU A 23 28.58 -1.61 -2.85
C LEU A 23 29.99 -2.17 -3.03
N MET A 24 30.17 -3.09 -3.99
CA MET A 24 31.49 -3.62 -4.37
C MET A 24 32.30 -2.70 -5.29
N GLY A 25 31.73 -1.59 -5.77
CA GLY A 25 32.44 -0.57 -6.55
C GLY A 25 32.68 -0.97 -8.00
N ARG A 26 31.87 -1.89 -8.51
CA ARG A 26 31.95 -2.35 -9.89
C ARG A 26 31.05 -1.55 -10.82
N VAL A 27 29.97 -0.99 -10.28
CA VAL A 27 28.97 -0.19 -11.02
C VAL A 27 28.58 1.03 -10.16
N LYS A 28 28.13 2.11 -10.79
CA LYS A 28 27.58 3.29 -10.11
C LYS A 28 26.12 3.48 -10.53
N TYR A 29 25.25 3.70 -9.55
CA TYR A 29 23.85 4.08 -9.75
C TYR A 29 23.55 5.32 -8.93
N GLU A 30 23.00 6.36 -9.56
CA GLU A 30 22.73 7.65 -8.90
C GLU A 30 21.70 7.55 -7.78
N TRP A 31 20.79 6.57 -7.86
CA TRP A 31 19.74 6.34 -6.88
C TRP A 31 20.17 5.48 -5.68
N GLN A 32 21.40 4.93 -5.68
CA GLN A 32 21.88 4.08 -4.59
C GLN A 32 22.97 4.81 -3.79
N ASP A 33 22.63 5.20 -2.56
CA ASP A 33 23.60 5.77 -1.62
C ASP A 33 24.52 4.67 -1.07
N ARG A 34 25.70 4.56 -1.67
CA ARG A 34 26.73 3.60 -1.29
C ARG A 34 27.34 3.93 0.07
N ASP A 35 27.64 5.21 0.31
CA ASP A 35 28.39 5.65 1.48
C ASP A 35 27.56 5.51 2.74
N TYR A 36 26.27 5.85 2.66
CA TYR A 36 25.31 5.60 3.73
C TYR A 36 25.32 4.14 4.18
N VAL A 37 25.26 3.19 3.22
CA VAL A 37 25.23 1.76 3.53
C VAL A 37 26.58 1.28 4.10
N LEU A 38 27.70 1.69 3.51
CA LEU A 38 29.03 1.24 3.94
C LEU A 38 29.40 1.77 5.34
N ASN A 39 28.89 2.94 5.74
CA ASN A 39 29.14 3.49 7.08
C ASN A 39 28.63 2.58 8.22
N TRP A 40 27.67 1.69 7.97
CA TRP A 40 27.24 0.68 8.96
C TRP A 40 28.28 -0.43 9.18
N PHE A 41 29.25 -0.58 8.27
CA PHE A 41 30.24 -1.66 8.27
C PHE A 41 31.66 -1.19 8.60
N GLY A 42 31.85 0.12 8.79
CA GLY A 42 33.11 0.72 9.23
C GLY A 42 33.31 2.15 8.76
N ASN A 43 34.27 2.84 9.36
CA ASN A 43 34.56 4.26 9.08
C ASN A 43 35.54 4.46 7.91
N LYS A 44 36.20 3.40 7.44
CA LYS A 44 37.13 3.43 6.32
C LYS A 44 36.58 2.59 5.19
N GLU A 45 36.52 3.14 3.98
CA GLU A 45 35.87 2.51 2.83
C GLU A 45 36.36 1.07 2.57
N LYS A 46 37.68 0.86 2.51
CA LYS A 46 38.24 -0.48 2.24
C LYS A 46 37.85 -1.51 3.30
N GLU A 47 37.82 -1.11 4.56
CA GLU A 47 37.43 -1.98 5.68
C GLU A 47 35.92 -2.25 5.63
N ALA A 48 35.11 -1.20 5.44
CA ALA A 48 33.66 -1.31 5.32
C ALA A 48 33.21 -2.24 4.20
N VAL A 49 33.81 -2.13 3.00
CA VAL A 49 33.51 -3.03 1.87
C VAL A 49 33.87 -4.47 2.21
N LYS A 50 35.00 -4.71 2.88
CA LYS A 50 35.42 -6.04 3.30
C LYS A 50 34.45 -6.63 4.32
N THR A 51 34.13 -5.89 5.38
CA THR A 51 33.20 -6.30 6.44
C THR A 51 31.79 -6.55 5.88
N TYR A 52 31.28 -5.67 5.01
CA TYR A 52 30.02 -5.86 4.29
C TYR A 52 30.03 -7.17 3.48
N ARG A 53 31.09 -7.43 2.72
CA ARG A 53 31.20 -8.64 1.90
C ARG A 53 31.27 -9.90 2.75
N GLU A 54 31.97 -9.87 3.88
CA GLU A 54 32.02 -10.96 4.86
C GLU A 54 30.65 -11.21 5.49
N PHE A 55 29.91 -10.16 5.84
CA PHE A 55 28.52 -10.25 6.31
C PHE A 55 27.61 -10.93 5.28
N VAL A 56 27.66 -10.50 4.01
CA VAL A 56 26.88 -11.13 2.93
C VAL A 56 27.26 -12.60 2.77
N LYS A 57 28.57 -12.92 2.81
CA LYS A 57 29.07 -14.29 2.74
C LYS A 57 28.53 -15.15 3.89
N GLY A 58 28.50 -14.61 5.11
CA GLY A 58 27.93 -15.29 6.29
C GLY A 58 26.44 -15.61 6.11
N GLY A 59 25.68 -14.68 5.53
CA GLY A 59 24.24 -14.87 5.26
C GLY A 59 23.90 -15.83 4.11
N MET A 60 24.88 -16.32 3.35
CA MET A 60 24.63 -17.22 2.21
C MET A 60 24.15 -18.61 2.65
N SER A 61 24.65 -19.12 3.77
CA SER A 61 24.29 -20.44 4.31
C SER A 61 22.91 -20.45 4.99
N GLU A 62 22.40 -19.29 5.38
CA GLU A 62 21.13 -19.16 6.12
C GLU A 62 19.88 -19.40 5.26
N GLY A 63 20.03 -19.49 3.93
CA GLY A 63 18.97 -19.90 3.02
C GLY A 63 17.69 -19.03 3.13
N LYS A 64 16.53 -19.69 3.23
CA LYS A 64 15.23 -19.03 3.44
C LYS A 64 14.99 -18.91 4.94
N ARG A 65 14.99 -17.68 5.45
CA ARG A 65 14.68 -17.33 6.85
C ARG A 65 13.20 -17.02 7.01
N PRO A 66 12.36 -17.93 7.53
CA PRO A 66 10.91 -17.77 7.64
C PRO A 66 10.47 -16.51 8.40
N ASP A 67 11.28 -16.12 9.37
CA ASP A 67 11.22 -14.88 10.16
C ASP A 67 11.46 -13.61 9.34
N LEU A 68 12.19 -13.71 8.23
CA LEU A 68 12.43 -12.63 7.27
C LEU A 68 11.72 -12.83 5.94
N VAL A 69 10.73 -13.71 5.85
CA VAL A 69 9.83 -13.82 4.69
C VAL A 69 8.37 -13.72 5.12
N GLY A 70 7.60 -12.91 4.38
CA GLY A 70 6.27 -12.49 4.77
C GLY A 70 6.17 -10.97 4.75
N GLY A 71 4.98 -10.42 4.50
CA GLY A 71 4.73 -8.98 4.51
C GLY A 71 5.02 -8.33 5.88
N GLY A 72 4.78 -7.03 6.00
CA GLY A 72 5.07 -6.25 7.22
C GLY A 72 4.56 -6.91 8.52
N LEU A 73 3.38 -7.55 8.47
CA LEU A 73 2.77 -8.21 9.62
C LEU A 73 3.64 -9.32 10.25
N ILE A 74 4.19 -10.23 9.46
CA ILE A 74 4.92 -11.40 9.97
C ILE A 74 6.23 -10.97 10.64
N ARG A 75 6.90 -9.95 10.09
CA ARG A 75 8.13 -9.40 10.68
C ARG A 75 7.84 -8.63 11.97
N SER A 76 6.78 -7.81 11.98
CA SER A 76 6.44 -6.97 13.13
C SER A 76 5.91 -7.73 14.34
N LEU A 77 5.40 -8.95 14.16
CA LEU A 77 4.89 -9.79 15.25
C LEU A 77 5.84 -10.93 15.65
N GLY A 78 7.08 -10.97 15.15
CA GLY A 78 8.04 -12.00 15.56
C GLY A 78 7.80 -13.39 14.95
N GLY A 79 7.11 -13.47 13.81
CA GLY A 79 6.97 -14.68 13.01
C GLY A 79 5.55 -15.27 12.92
N TRP A 80 5.44 -16.43 12.28
CA TRP A 80 4.16 -17.08 11.98
C TRP A 80 3.41 -17.61 13.20
N SER A 81 4.13 -18.04 14.26
CA SER A 81 3.51 -18.55 15.49
C SER A 81 2.63 -17.49 16.17
N GLU A 82 3.13 -16.26 16.22
CA GLU A 82 2.41 -15.13 16.82
C GLU A 82 1.23 -14.67 15.96
N VAL A 83 1.40 -14.68 14.63
CA VAL A 83 0.29 -14.39 13.71
C VAL A 83 -0.84 -15.43 13.85
N VAL A 84 -0.50 -16.70 14.07
CA VAL A 84 -1.49 -17.77 14.26
C VAL A 84 -2.17 -17.70 15.62
N SER A 85 -1.45 -17.44 16.71
CA SER A 85 -2.03 -17.25 18.05
C SER A 85 -2.99 -16.06 18.06
N MET A 86 -2.56 -14.94 17.46
CA MET A 86 -3.35 -13.71 17.38
C MET A 86 -4.64 -13.89 16.58
N ARG A 87 -4.59 -14.62 15.44
CA ARG A 87 -5.80 -14.99 14.69
C ARG A 87 -6.76 -15.86 15.50
N ARG A 88 -6.25 -16.78 16.33
CA ARG A 88 -7.07 -17.63 17.21
C ARG A 88 -7.74 -16.82 18.33
N LEU A 89 -7.11 -15.75 18.79
CA LEU A 89 -7.65 -14.82 19.78
C LEU A 89 -8.63 -13.80 19.19
N GLY A 90 -8.84 -13.80 17.87
CA GLY A 90 -9.72 -12.85 17.19
C GLY A 90 -9.15 -11.43 17.07
N GLU A 91 -7.91 -11.22 17.50
CA GLU A 91 -7.25 -9.93 17.39
C GLU A 91 -6.83 -9.68 15.93
N ARG A 92 -7.27 -8.55 15.38
CA ARG A 92 -6.85 -8.08 14.07
C ARG A 92 -6.09 -6.77 14.24
N ARG A 93 -4.79 -6.78 13.96
CA ARG A 93 -4.01 -5.55 13.78
C ARG A 93 -4.14 -5.04 12.36
N LEU A 94 -4.12 -3.72 12.21
CA LEU A 94 -4.06 -3.06 10.91
C LEU A 94 -2.71 -3.41 10.25
N THR A 95 -2.76 -3.93 9.04
CA THR A 95 -1.57 -4.36 8.30
C THR A 95 -1.77 -4.10 6.83
N ASP A 96 -0.70 -3.73 6.14
CA ASP A 96 -0.66 -3.63 4.68
C ASP A 96 0.59 -4.36 4.20
N GLU A 97 0.46 -5.23 3.20
CA GLU A 97 1.58 -6.03 2.70
C GLU A 97 2.67 -5.17 2.01
N ARG A 98 2.32 -3.95 1.59
CA ARG A 98 3.21 -3.00 0.92
C ARG A 98 3.98 -2.12 1.91
N ILE A 99 3.53 -2.03 3.16
CA ILE A 99 4.09 -1.15 4.18
C ILE A 99 4.84 -2.01 5.21
N LEU A 100 6.13 -1.73 5.40
CA LEU A 100 6.95 -2.38 6.42
C LEU A 100 6.88 -1.55 7.71
N GLY A 101 6.25 -2.10 8.75
CA GLY A 101 6.18 -1.46 10.07
C GLY A 101 5.17 -2.11 11.00
N SER A 102 5.07 -1.58 12.23
CA SER A 102 4.04 -1.97 13.20
C SER A 102 2.65 -1.54 12.72
N GLY A 103 1.58 -2.06 13.35
CA GLY A 103 0.22 -1.66 12.99
C GLY A 103 -0.05 -0.16 13.17
N ASP A 104 0.57 0.45 14.19
CA ASP A 104 0.47 1.89 14.43
C ASP A 104 1.17 2.70 13.34
N PHE A 105 2.35 2.27 12.90
CA PHE A 105 3.06 2.89 11.77
C PHE A 105 2.26 2.77 10.46
N VAL A 106 1.67 1.59 10.20
CA VAL A 106 0.80 1.39 9.04
C VAL A 106 -0.40 2.34 9.11
N LYS A 107 -0.99 2.51 10.30
CA LYS A 107 -2.12 3.42 10.51
C LYS A 107 -1.72 4.87 10.22
N GLU A 108 -0.61 5.33 10.79
CA GLU A 108 -0.10 6.69 10.59
C GLU A 108 0.16 7.00 9.12
N ILE A 109 0.82 6.11 8.39
CA ILE A 109 1.09 6.28 6.95
C ILE A 109 -0.21 6.33 6.13
N LEU A 110 -1.20 5.49 6.48
CA LEU A 110 -2.50 5.52 5.81
C LEU A 110 -3.29 6.79 6.11
N GLU A 111 -3.23 7.28 7.35
CA GLU A 111 -3.84 8.54 7.76
C GLU A 111 -3.19 9.73 7.05
N GLU A 112 -1.87 9.79 6.98
CA GLU A 112 -1.13 10.83 6.26
C GLU A 112 -1.44 10.83 4.76
N ALA A 113 -1.51 9.65 4.14
CA ALA A 113 -1.88 9.53 2.73
C ALA A 113 -3.31 10.03 2.46
N ASP A 114 -4.25 9.69 3.35
CA ASP A 114 -5.63 10.19 3.29
C ASP A 114 -5.70 11.72 3.52
N GLU A 115 -4.87 12.27 4.40
CA GLU A 115 -4.82 13.71 4.69
C GLU A 115 -4.35 14.53 3.48
N ARG A 116 -3.30 14.09 2.78
CA ARG A 116 -2.84 14.76 1.55
C ARG A 116 -3.89 14.77 0.43
N VAL A 117 -4.75 13.76 0.38
CA VAL A 117 -5.90 13.74 -0.55
C VAL A 117 -6.98 14.73 -0.08
N ARG A 118 -7.19 14.84 1.24
CA ARG A 118 -8.13 15.82 1.83
C ARG A 118 -7.67 17.26 1.59
N GLU A 119 -6.38 17.54 1.56
CA GLU A 119 -5.81 18.89 1.31
C GLU A 119 -6.12 19.43 -0.10
N GLN A 120 -6.52 18.58 -1.06
CA GLN A 120 -6.86 19.03 -2.43
C GLN A 120 -8.12 19.89 -2.51
N PHE A 121 -8.96 19.88 -1.47
CA PHE A 121 -10.16 20.70 -1.38
C PHE A 121 -10.31 21.28 0.02
N THR A 122 -10.66 22.57 0.11
CA THR A 122 -11.20 23.10 1.36
C THR A 122 -12.50 22.36 1.73
N PRO A 123 -12.90 22.35 3.02
CA PRO A 123 -14.12 21.66 3.45
C PRO A 123 -15.39 22.08 2.69
N ASP A 124 -15.48 23.34 2.24
CA ASP A 124 -16.64 23.85 1.51
C ASP A 124 -16.58 23.48 0.02
N GLU A 125 -15.43 23.62 -0.64
CA GLU A 125 -15.25 23.13 -2.02
C GLU A 125 -15.54 21.64 -2.14
N ARG A 126 -15.18 20.85 -1.13
CA ARG A 126 -15.47 19.42 -1.10
C ARG A 126 -16.97 19.15 -1.05
N LYS A 127 -17.70 19.84 -0.17
CA LYS A 127 -19.17 19.69 -0.06
C LYS A 127 -19.86 20.08 -1.36
N ASP A 128 -19.43 21.18 -1.96
CA ASP A 128 -20.00 21.64 -3.22
C ASP A 128 -19.70 20.65 -4.33
N LYS A 129 -18.47 20.14 -4.41
CA LYS A 129 -18.12 19.12 -5.40
C LYS A 129 -18.93 17.83 -5.27
N ILE A 130 -19.15 17.36 -4.02
CA ILE A 130 -19.99 16.19 -3.76
C ILE A 130 -21.44 16.46 -4.19
N ARG A 131 -21.99 17.63 -3.86
CA ARG A 131 -23.35 18.02 -4.25
C ARG A 131 -23.50 18.08 -5.77
N ASP A 132 -22.54 18.69 -6.45
CA ASP A 132 -22.54 18.84 -7.91
C ASP A 132 -22.59 17.48 -8.61
N VAL A 133 -21.69 16.57 -8.22
CA VAL A 133 -21.63 15.22 -8.80
C VAL A 133 -22.92 14.43 -8.53
N ILE A 134 -23.48 14.53 -7.32
CA ILE A 134 -24.74 13.87 -6.99
C ILE A 134 -25.88 14.42 -7.84
N ASN A 135 -26.00 15.74 -7.94
CA ASN A 135 -27.07 16.39 -8.70
C ASN A 135 -26.97 16.08 -10.20
N GLU A 136 -25.75 16.12 -10.76
CA GLU A 136 -25.48 15.78 -12.16
C GLU A 136 -25.93 14.34 -12.48
N ILE A 137 -25.51 13.37 -11.67
CA ILE A 137 -25.81 11.95 -11.91
C ILE A 137 -27.30 11.65 -11.64
N CYS A 138 -27.87 12.17 -10.55
CA CYS A 138 -29.30 12.03 -10.27
C CYS A 138 -30.17 12.55 -11.42
N LYS A 139 -29.82 13.72 -11.98
CA LYS A 139 -30.55 14.31 -13.11
C LYS A 139 -30.48 13.43 -14.35
N ARG A 140 -29.30 12.89 -14.68
CA ARG A 140 -29.12 12.04 -15.87
C ARG A 140 -29.75 10.66 -15.72
N SER A 141 -29.75 10.10 -14.50
CA SER A 141 -30.32 8.77 -14.23
C SER A 141 -31.81 8.79 -13.88
N GLU A 142 -32.46 9.95 -13.92
CA GLU A 142 -33.87 10.14 -13.54
C GLU A 142 -34.19 9.63 -12.10
N VAL A 143 -33.20 9.70 -11.20
CA VAL A 143 -33.32 9.28 -9.81
C VAL A 143 -33.35 10.53 -8.92
N SER A 144 -34.36 10.65 -8.07
CA SER A 144 -34.39 11.77 -7.13
C SER A 144 -33.32 11.63 -6.04
N VAL A 145 -32.77 12.74 -5.55
CA VAL A 145 -31.77 12.72 -4.44
C VAL A 145 -32.34 12.08 -3.17
N ARG A 146 -33.66 12.21 -2.94
CA ARG A 146 -34.34 11.54 -1.82
C ARG A 146 -34.33 10.03 -1.99
N GLU A 147 -34.62 9.54 -3.19
CA GLU A 147 -34.58 8.12 -3.52
C GLU A 147 -33.15 7.57 -3.49
N LEU A 148 -32.17 8.35 -3.95
CA LEU A 148 -30.76 8.00 -3.82
C LEU A 148 -30.39 7.73 -2.36
N ARG A 149 -30.88 8.56 -1.43
CA ARG A 149 -30.58 8.48 0.01
C ARG A 149 -31.45 7.49 0.80
N SER A 150 -32.50 6.91 0.21
CA SER A 150 -33.49 6.09 0.93
C SER A 150 -33.03 4.66 1.26
N GLY A 151 -31.77 4.30 0.96
CA GLY A 151 -31.27 2.93 1.10
C GLY A 151 -31.87 1.92 0.12
N GLY A 152 -32.82 2.35 -0.74
CA GLY A 152 -33.48 1.49 -1.72
C GLY A 152 -32.52 0.84 -2.71
N ARG A 153 -32.84 -0.37 -3.18
CA ARG A 153 -31.99 -1.19 -4.07
C ARG A 153 -32.55 -1.32 -5.49
N ARG A 154 -33.40 -0.39 -5.92
CA ARG A 154 -33.84 -0.33 -7.31
C ARG A 154 -32.61 -0.29 -8.22
N HIS A 155 -32.72 -0.93 -9.39
CA HIS A 155 -31.65 -1.04 -10.36
C HIS A 155 -31.01 0.33 -10.67
N ASP A 156 -31.83 1.33 -11.02
CA ASP A 156 -31.37 2.66 -11.43
C ASP A 156 -30.70 3.42 -10.27
N VAL A 157 -31.23 3.30 -9.06
CA VAL A 157 -30.62 3.86 -7.84
C VAL A 157 -29.26 3.22 -7.55
N SER A 158 -29.15 1.90 -7.74
CA SER A 158 -27.90 1.17 -7.51
C SER A 158 -26.84 1.55 -8.54
N LEU A 159 -27.22 1.73 -9.81
CA LEU A 159 -26.33 2.24 -10.86
C LEU A 159 -25.89 3.68 -10.56
N ALA A 160 -26.81 4.56 -10.18
CA ALA A 160 -26.47 5.94 -9.81
C ALA A 160 -25.49 5.99 -8.64
N ARG A 161 -25.68 5.18 -7.59
CA ARG A 161 -24.72 5.06 -6.48
C ARG A 161 -23.36 4.54 -6.96
N ALA A 162 -23.32 3.57 -7.88
CA ALA A 162 -22.08 3.06 -8.44
C ALA A 162 -21.32 4.10 -9.26
N GLU A 163 -22.06 4.97 -9.96
CA GLU A 163 -21.47 6.05 -10.71
C GLU A 163 -20.92 7.17 -9.84
N ILE A 164 -21.72 7.61 -8.86
CA ILE A 164 -21.31 8.61 -7.87
C ILE A 164 -20.09 8.13 -7.09
N ALA A 165 -20.12 6.88 -6.61
CA ALA A 165 -19.00 6.30 -5.88
C ALA A 165 -17.71 6.28 -6.71
N PHE A 166 -17.80 5.86 -7.97
CA PHE A 166 -16.61 5.82 -8.82
C PHE A 166 -16.06 7.22 -9.09
N LYS A 167 -16.91 8.18 -9.51
CA LYS A 167 -16.48 9.55 -9.84
C LYS A 167 -15.89 10.27 -8.62
N LEU A 168 -16.56 10.20 -7.46
CA LEU A 168 -16.10 10.87 -6.26
C LEU A 168 -14.82 10.26 -5.67
N VAL A 169 -14.70 8.93 -5.65
CA VAL A 169 -13.53 8.27 -5.05
C VAL A 169 -12.34 8.34 -5.99
N ARG A 170 -12.53 8.07 -7.29
CA ARG A 170 -11.44 8.00 -8.27
C ARG A 170 -10.97 9.37 -8.72
N ASP A 171 -11.90 10.27 -9.05
CA ASP A 171 -11.55 11.52 -9.73
C ASP A 171 -11.39 12.69 -8.74
N HIS A 172 -11.95 12.56 -7.54
CA HIS A 172 -11.97 13.62 -6.53
C HIS A 172 -11.43 13.20 -5.16
N GLY A 173 -10.91 11.96 -5.03
CA GLY A 173 -10.27 11.50 -3.80
C GLY A 173 -11.16 11.48 -2.56
N ILE A 174 -12.49 11.52 -2.73
CA ILE A 174 -13.42 11.54 -1.60
C ILE A 174 -13.43 10.18 -0.92
N THR A 175 -13.33 10.18 0.41
CA THR A 175 -13.29 8.95 1.20
C THR A 175 -14.58 8.12 1.06
N LEU A 176 -14.48 6.79 1.14
CA LEU A 176 -15.63 5.89 1.06
C LEU A 176 -16.72 6.23 2.09
N ALA A 177 -16.31 6.61 3.30
CA ALA A 177 -17.21 6.98 4.38
C ALA A 177 -17.96 8.30 4.10
N GLU A 178 -17.31 9.24 3.43
CA GLU A 178 -17.94 10.52 3.05
C GLU A 178 -18.92 10.34 1.89
N VAL A 179 -18.57 9.52 0.88
CA VAL A 179 -19.51 9.12 -0.18
C VAL A 179 -20.72 8.41 0.44
N ALA A 180 -20.50 7.40 1.28
CA ALA A 180 -21.55 6.60 1.90
C ALA A 180 -22.58 7.46 2.66
N ARG A 181 -22.11 8.44 3.45
CA ARG A 181 -22.95 9.40 4.17
C ARG A 181 -23.84 10.23 3.23
N ASN A 182 -23.35 10.58 2.05
CA ASN A 182 -24.08 11.41 1.10
C ASN A 182 -25.09 10.64 0.24
N VAL A 183 -24.90 9.33 0.06
CA VAL A 183 -25.77 8.46 -0.75
C VAL A 183 -26.64 7.48 0.07
N GLY A 184 -26.59 7.56 1.40
CA GLY A 184 -27.49 6.81 2.29
C GLY A 184 -27.23 5.30 2.38
N VAL A 185 -25.96 4.87 2.28
CA VAL A 185 -25.56 3.46 2.49
C VAL A 185 -24.33 3.37 3.41
N SER A 186 -23.88 2.15 3.73
CA SER A 186 -22.66 1.94 4.52
C SER A 186 -21.38 2.07 3.68
N SER A 187 -20.25 2.39 4.32
CA SER A 187 -18.93 2.41 3.66
C SER A 187 -18.59 1.08 2.99
N SER A 188 -18.96 -0.04 3.63
CA SER A 188 -18.79 -1.39 3.07
C SER A 188 -19.60 -1.61 1.80
N ALA A 189 -20.79 -1.01 1.68
CA ALA A 189 -21.59 -1.08 0.47
C ALA A 189 -20.90 -0.34 -0.70
N ILE A 190 -20.34 0.84 -0.44
CA ILE A 190 -19.56 1.60 -1.45
C ILE A 190 -18.33 0.81 -1.87
N PHE A 191 -17.60 0.22 -0.92
CA PHE A 191 -16.45 -0.64 -1.24
C PHE A 191 -16.84 -1.79 -2.17
N ASN A 192 -17.90 -2.54 -1.84
CA ASN A 192 -18.37 -3.66 -2.66
C ASN A 192 -18.83 -3.22 -4.06
N ILE A 193 -19.47 -2.05 -4.16
CA ILE A 193 -19.87 -1.44 -5.44
C ILE A 193 -18.64 -1.17 -6.32
N LEU A 194 -17.58 -0.59 -5.75
CA LEU A 194 -16.35 -0.29 -6.45
C LEU A 194 -15.60 -1.56 -6.90
N GLN A 195 -15.53 -2.59 -6.03
CA GLN A 195 -14.91 -3.87 -6.37
C GLN A 195 -15.60 -4.51 -7.59
N ARG A 196 -16.94 -4.63 -7.56
CA ARG A 196 -17.72 -5.19 -8.67
C ARG A 196 -17.53 -4.43 -9.98
N ARG A 197 -17.41 -3.11 -9.91
CA ARG A 197 -17.21 -2.28 -11.10
C ARG A 197 -15.80 -2.39 -11.67
N ASN A 198 -14.79 -2.57 -10.82
CA ASN A 198 -13.40 -2.79 -11.26
C ASN A 198 -13.26 -4.14 -11.98
N ASP A 199 -14.01 -5.16 -11.58
CA ASP A 199 -14.04 -6.46 -12.25
C ASP A 199 -14.74 -6.41 -13.62
N LEU A 200 -15.59 -5.41 -13.88
CA LEU A 200 -16.27 -5.18 -15.16
C LEU A 200 -15.46 -4.33 -16.17
N LEU A 201 -14.35 -3.72 -15.72
CA LEU A 201 -13.46 -2.90 -16.55
C LEU A 201 -12.12 -3.58 -16.86
N LYS A 202 -11.95 -4.84 -16.44
CA LYS A 202 -10.87 -5.75 -16.88
C LYS A 202 -11.34 -6.56 -18.07
#